data_AF-A0A7X2IN45-F1
#
_entry.id   AF-A0A7X2IN45-F1
#
_cell.length_a   1.000
_cell.length_b   1.000
_cell.length_c   1.000
_cell.angle_alpha   90.00
_cell.angle_beta   90.00
_cell.angle_gamma   90.00
#
_symmetry.space_group_name_H-M   'P 1'
#
loop_
_entity.id
_entity.type
_entity.pdbx_description
1 polymer ?
#
loop_
_entity_poly.entity_id
_entity_poly.type
_entity_poly.pdbx_seq_one_letter_code
_entity_poly.pdbx_strand_id
1 'polypeptide(L)' 'MSDTKKTDTKMMEEAMKAVSILPRLNADERSSYLSALLLISYKLLRTVEGDEFVLGWLQSALTEVQTEAPDVSIKELH' A
#
# COMPACT_ATOMS: atom_id res chain seq x y z
N MET A 1 21.27 11.16 -18.11
CA MET A 1 20.33 10.60 -17.11
C MET A 1 19.97 9.21 -17.61
N SER A 2 20.28 8.13 -16.87
CA SER A 2 20.09 6.76 -17.35
C SER A 2 18.61 6.45 -17.63
N ASP A 3 18.34 5.58 -18.60
CA ASP A 3 16.96 5.22 -18.97
C ASP A 3 16.17 4.57 -17.82
N THR A 4 16.85 3.86 -16.91
CA THR A 4 16.27 3.32 -15.67
C THR A 4 15.66 4.43 -14.80
N LYS A 5 16.38 5.55 -14.57
CA LYS A 5 15.88 6.66 -13.76
C LYS A 5 14.62 7.32 -14.35
N LYS A 6 14.49 7.34 -15.68
CA LYS A 6 13.30 7.90 -16.35
C LYS A 6 12.09 6.98 -16.19
N THR A 7 12.30 5.68 -16.28
CA THR A 7 11.26 4.67 -16.05
C THR A 7 10.75 4.72 -14.61
N ASP A 8 11.65 4.79 -13.63
CA ASP A 8 11.29 4.87 -12.21
C ASP A 8 10.47 6.12 -11.89
N THR A 9 10.87 7.27 -12.46
CA THR A 9 10.14 8.54 -12.28
C THR A 9 8.73 8.48 -12.84
N LYS A 10 8.57 7.90 -14.03
CA LYS A 10 7.24 7.74 -14.66
C LYS A 10 6.35 6.78 -13.88
N MET A 11 6.90 5.68 -13.35
CA MET A 11 6.16 4.77 -12.49
C MET A 11 5.70 5.45 -11.20
N MET A 12 6.56 6.27 -10.59
CA MET A 12 6.20 7.06 -9.41
C MET A 12 5.07 8.05 -9.70
N GLU A 13 5.11 8.75 -10.84
CA GLU A 13 4.05 9.68 -11.24
C GLU A 13 2.70 8.97 -11.43
N GLU A 14 2.67 7.79 -12.06
CA GLU A 14 1.44 7.02 -12.24
C GLU A 14 0.91 6.48 -10.91
N ALA A 15 1.79 6.04 -10.00
CA ALA A 15 1.41 5.64 -8.66
C ALA A 15 0.78 6.82 -7.88
N MET A 16 1.40 8.00 -7.95
CA MET A 16 0.89 9.23 -7.34
C MET A 16 -0.47 9.65 -7.91
N LYS A 17 -0.67 9.52 -9.23
CA LYS A 17 -1.98 9.74 -9.86
C LYS A 17 -3.01 8.74 -9.34
N ALA A 18 -2.66 7.46 -9.25
CA ALA A 18 -3.57 6.42 -8.77
C ALA A 18 -4.07 6.68 -7.34
N VAL A 19 -3.23 7.25 -6.47
CA VAL A 19 -3.64 7.61 -5.09
C VAL A 19 -4.27 9.00 -4.98
N SER A 20 -4.10 9.87 -5.97
CA SER A 20 -4.65 11.25 -5.95
C SER A 20 -6.18 11.32 -5.89
N ILE A 21 -6.88 10.23 -6.23
CA ILE A 21 -8.34 10.13 -6.17
C ILE A 21 -8.86 9.93 -4.74
N LEU A 22 -8.03 9.46 -3.80
CA LEU A 22 -8.45 9.12 -2.42
C LEU A 22 -9.24 10.22 -1.68
N PRO A 23 -8.90 11.53 -1.79
CA PRO A 23 -9.66 12.59 -1.14
C PRO A 23 -11.07 12.80 -1.72
N ARG A 24 -11.32 12.31 -2.93
CA ARG A 24 -12.62 12.44 -3.63
C ARG A 24 -13.54 11.26 -3.36
N LEU A 25 -13.02 10.16 -2.82
CA LEU A 25 -13.79 8.97 -2.46
C LEU A 25 -14.44 9.14 -1.08
N ASN A 26 -15.67 8.63 -0.95
CA ASN A 26 -16.31 8.49 0.36
C ASN A 26 -15.62 7.38 1.19
N ALA A 27 -15.99 7.22 2.46
CA ALA A 27 -15.30 6.31 3.38
C ALA A 27 -15.30 4.84 2.91
N ASP A 28 -16.44 4.35 2.43
CA ASP A 28 -16.62 2.95 1.99
C ASP A 28 -15.88 2.68 0.67
N GLU A 29 -15.94 3.63 -0.27
CA GLU A 29 -15.19 3.60 -1.52
C GLU A 29 -13.69 3.66 -1.27
N ARG A 30 -13.26 4.48 -0.31
CA ARG A 30 -11.84 4.66 0.04
C ARG A 30 -11.24 3.38 0.61
N SER A 31 -11.95 2.71 1.52
CA SER A 31 -11.50 1.43 2.07
C SER A 31 -11.34 0.39 0.97
N SER A 32 -12.39 0.22 0.14
CA SER A 32 -12.39 -0.73 -0.98
C SER A 32 -11.27 -0.45 -2.00
N TYR A 33 -11.05 0.83 -2.32
CA TYR A 33 -10.01 1.25 -3.26
C TYR A 33 -8.60 1.01 -2.70
N LEU A 34 -8.36 1.31 -1.42
CA LEU A 34 -7.09 1.03 -0.76
C LEU A 34 -6.81 -0.48 -0.68
N SER A 35 -7.82 -1.30 -0.40
CA SER A 35 -7.67 -2.76 -0.43
C SER A 35 -7.30 -3.27 -1.82
N ALA A 36 -7.91 -2.72 -2.88
CA ALA A 36 -7.55 -3.07 -4.25
C ALA A 36 -6.12 -2.67 -4.60
N LEU A 37 -5.69 -1.46 -4.23
CA LEU A 37 -4.31 -1.00 -4.42
C LEU A 37 -3.31 -1.88 -3.67
N LEU A 38 -3.60 -2.26 -2.43
CA LEU A 38 -2.75 -3.16 -1.65
C LEU A 38 -2.59 -4.52 -2.34
N LEU A 39 -3.68 -5.09 -2.85
CA LEU A 39 -3.63 -6.36 -3.59
C LEU A 39 -2.81 -6.27 -4.88
N ILE A 40 -2.93 -5.15 -5.60
CA ILE A 40 -2.14 -4.90 -6.81
C ILE A 40 -0.65 -4.78 -6.45
N SER A 41 -0.32 -3.97 -5.44
CA SER A 41 1.05 -3.81 -4.94
C SER A 41 1.65 -5.14 -4.51
N TYR A 42 0.90 -5.96 -3.76
CA TYR A 42 1.32 -7.31 -3.38
C TYR A 42 1.67 -8.18 -4.59
N LYS A 43 0.80 -8.22 -5.62
CA LYS A 43 1.03 -9.02 -6.83
C LYS A 43 2.27 -8.55 -7.61
N LEU A 44 2.46 -7.24 -7.71
CA LEU A 44 3.61 -6.65 -8.39
C LEU A 44 4.90 -6.96 -7.64
N LEU A 45 4.92 -6.75 -6.32
CA LEU A 45 6.08 -7.01 -5.47
C LEU A 45 6.48 -8.49 -5.53
N ARG A 46 5.51 -9.40 -5.49
CA ARG A 46 5.73 -10.84 -5.67
C ARG A 46 6.35 -11.17 -7.03
N THR A 47 5.94 -10.46 -8.08
CA THR A 47 6.46 -10.67 -9.44
C THR A 47 7.92 -10.22 -9.57
N VAL A 48 8.31 -9.17 -8.85
CA VAL A 48 9.65 -8.56 -8.94
C VAL A 48 10.63 -9.23 -7.98
N GLU A 49 10.25 -9.38 -6.71
CA GLU A 49 11.13 -9.82 -5.61
C GLU A 49 10.98 -11.31 -5.27
N GLY A 50 9.89 -11.94 -5.71
CA GLY A 50 9.59 -13.34 -5.43
C GLY A 50 8.87 -13.60 -4.10
N ASP A 51 8.54 -14.88 -3.89
CA ASP A 51 7.64 -15.33 -2.82
C ASP A 51 8.27 -15.21 -1.42
N GLU A 52 9.57 -15.50 -1.29
CA GLU A 52 10.29 -15.45 -0.01
C GLU A 52 10.36 -14.04 0.55
N PHE A 53 10.67 -13.05 -0.29
CA PHE A 53 10.70 -11.64 0.10
C PHE A 53 9.34 -11.18 0.61
N VAL A 54 8.28 -11.47 -0.16
CA VAL A 54 6.91 -11.06 0.20
C VAL A 54 6.44 -11.75 1.47
N LEU A 55 6.81 -13.01 1.70
CA LEU A 55 6.52 -13.70 2.95
C LEU A 55 7.17 -13.00 4.14
N GLY A 56 8.46 -12.65 4.04
CA GLY A 56 9.17 -11.93 5.10
C GLY A 56 8.56 -10.55 5.38
N TRP A 57 8.18 -9.82 4.32
CA TRP A 57 7.48 -8.53 4.45
C TRP A 57 6.15 -8.66 5.20
N LEU A 58 5.32 -9.65 4.85
CA LEU A 58 4.05 -9.91 5.53
C LEU A 58 4.24 -10.34 6.99
N GLN A 59 5.27 -11.14 7.28
CA GLN A 59 5.62 -11.54 8.64
C GLN A 59 6.07 -10.35 9.49
N SER A 60 6.84 -9.41 8.92
CA SER A 60 7.22 -8.16 9.58
C SER A 60 5.99 -7.33 9.92
N ALA A 61 5.09 -7.12 8.94
CA ALA A 61 3.86 -6.37 9.15
C ALA A 61 2.95 -7.01 10.21
N LEU A 62 2.85 -8.35 10.23
CA LEU A 62 2.11 -9.07 11.27
C LEU A 62 2.75 -8.87 12.66
N THR A 63 4.07 -8.93 12.73
CA THR A 63 4.82 -8.72 13.98
C THR A 63 4.55 -7.31 14.50
N GLU A 64 4.64 -6.28 13.65
CA GLU A 64 4.35 -4.90 14.02
C GLU A 64 2.95 -4.75 14.62
N VAL A 65 1.92 -5.30 13.98
CA VAL A 65 0.53 -5.26 14.49
C VAL A 65 0.39 -5.96 15.85
N GLN A 66 1.16 -7.02 16.07
CA GLN A 66 1.12 -7.79 17.32
C GLN A 66 1.89 -7.12 18.46
N THR A 67 2.98 -6.41 18.16
CA THR A 67 3.85 -5.78 19.16
C THR A 67 3.50 -4.32 19.43
N GLU A 68 3.04 -3.62 18.40
CA GLU A 68 2.54 -2.26 18.45
C GLU A 68 1.04 -2.35 18.20
N ALA A 69 0.27 -2.51 19.29
CA ALA A 69 -1.18 -2.43 19.18
C ALA A 69 -1.52 -1.13 18.46
N PRO A 70 -2.23 -1.16 17.32
CA PRO A 70 -2.59 0.07 16.64
C PRO A 70 -3.35 0.93 17.63
N ASP A 71 -2.88 2.16 17.86
CA ASP A 71 -3.58 3.17 18.66
C ASP A 71 -4.80 3.64 17.88
N VAL A 72 -5.77 2.74 17.73
CA VAL A 72 -7.14 3.07 17.38
C VAL A 72 -7.81 3.48 18.67
N SER A 73 -7.51 4.71 19.10
CA SER A 73 -8.39 5.49 19.95
C SER A 73 -9.76 5.62 19.26
N ILE A 74 -10.64 4.63 19.45
CA ILE A 74 -12.05 4.73 19.05
C ILE A 74 -12.65 5.82 19.94
N LYS A 75 -12.77 7.05 19.41
CA LYS A 75 -13.64 8.04 20.02
C LYS A 75 -15.07 7.54 19.82
N GLU A 76 -15.64 6.95 20.86
CA GLU A 76 -17.09 6.79 20.94
C GLU A 76 -17.70 8.19 20.80
N LEU A 77 -18.35 8.43 19.66
CA LEU A 77 -19.17 9.61 19.45
C LEU A 77 -20.41 9.43 20.35
N HIS A 78 -20.37 10.02 21.55
CA HIS A 78 -21.54 10.25 22.39
C HIS A 78 -22.35 11.44 21.88
#